data_AF-A0A7J4UJ35-F1
#
_entry.id   AF-A0A7J4UJ35-F1
#
_cell.length_a   1.000
_cell.length_b   1.000
_cell.length_c   1.000
_cell.angle_alpha   90.00
_cell.angle_beta   90.00
_cell.angle_gamma   90.00
#
_symmetry.space_group_name_H-M   'P 1'
#
loop_
_entity.id
_entity.type
_entity.pdbx_description
1 polymer ?
#
loop_
_entity_poly.entity_id
_entity_poly.type
_entity_poly.pdbx_seq_one_letter_code
_entity_poly.pdbx_strand_id
1 'polypeptide(L)'
;MQKSNQRIQLEKKIINAHQDSIQIAMNMINKEFNGDFDKALADESFVFRIQNKVKPIWSVYRQGYQELELLEKEEGYLAMAECTKVLDEISGYLPELKKQVCHYPCSGIDFYWGRIFQRTIFQDIAFSQDEMPNMWWDPEMYSFQKRQEIIGNLKSQKIIPEQAILEFIVSDAETFKSGNQFNNLSTTLLIKGGHDFLGHIQSRFKNHPVKYGAIIIVNPSNPLKEIESMLEYNNYLKKISLKGTDWLIPYSMELRDIHIFLKKQFK
;
A
#
# COMPACT_ATOMS: atom_id res chain seq x y z
N MET A 1 -15.67 11.42 14.54
CA MET A 1 -15.16 12.78 14.24
C MET A 1 -15.68 13.17 12.88
N GLN A 2 -16.25 14.37 12.71
CA GLN A 2 -16.88 14.76 11.45
C GLN A 2 -15.87 15.53 10.56
N LYS A 3 -15.78 15.18 9.28
CA LYS A 3 -14.95 15.88 8.29
C LYS A 3 -15.48 17.31 8.07
N SER A 4 -14.58 18.28 7.90
CA SER A 4 -14.96 19.63 7.50
C SER A 4 -15.53 19.63 6.06
N ASN A 5 -16.35 20.63 5.72
CA ASN A 5 -16.84 20.77 4.34
C ASN A 5 -15.68 20.96 3.35
N GLN A 6 -14.64 21.69 3.74
CA GLN A 6 -13.44 21.89 2.93
C GLN A 6 -12.76 20.55 2.63
N ARG A 7 -12.56 19.71 3.65
CA ARG A 7 -12.04 18.35 3.47
C ARG A 7 -12.89 17.51 2.55
N ILE A 8 -14.21 17.48 2.77
CA ILE A 8 -15.13 16.66 1.96
C ILE A 8 -15.01 17.02 0.47
N GLN A 9 -14.95 18.33 0.14
CA GLN A 9 -14.79 18.76 -1.25
C GLN A 9 -13.41 18.42 -1.81
N LEU A 10 -12.35 18.55 -1.00
CA LEU A 10 -10.99 18.22 -1.42
C LEU A 10 -10.82 16.71 -1.68
N GLU A 11 -11.27 15.86 -0.76
CA GLU A 11 -11.24 14.40 -0.93
C GLU A 11 -12.04 13.98 -2.18
N LYS A 12 -13.22 14.58 -2.40
CA LYS A 12 -14.02 14.33 -3.60
C LYS A 12 -13.29 14.73 -4.88
N LYS A 13 -12.62 15.89 -4.90
CA LYS A 13 -11.80 16.34 -6.03
C LYS A 13 -10.69 15.34 -6.35
N ILE A 14 -10.00 14.84 -5.34
CA ILE A 14 -8.92 13.85 -5.50
C ILE A 14 -9.46 12.52 -6.03
N ILE A 15 -10.53 12.00 -5.40
CA ILE A 15 -11.15 10.73 -5.81
C ILE A 15 -11.64 10.80 -7.26
N ASN A 16 -12.32 11.88 -7.64
CA ASN A 16 -12.80 12.07 -9.00
C ASN A 16 -11.64 12.12 -10.00
N ALA A 17 -10.57 12.87 -9.70
CA ALA A 17 -9.40 12.94 -10.58
C ALA A 17 -8.75 11.56 -10.78
N HIS A 18 -8.69 10.73 -9.73
CA HIS A 18 -8.21 9.35 -9.84
C HIS A 18 -9.11 8.50 -10.75
N GLN A 19 -10.42 8.54 -10.52
CA GLN A 19 -11.41 7.78 -11.29
C GLN A 19 -11.43 8.19 -12.77
N ASP A 20 -11.38 9.49 -13.07
CA ASP A 20 -11.35 10.00 -14.43
C ASP A 20 -10.07 9.55 -15.17
N SER A 21 -8.93 9.55 -14.48
CA SER A 21 -7.66 9.05 -15.04
C SER A 21 -7.75 7.57 -15.41
N ILE A 22 -8.30 6.74 -14.51
CA ILE A 22 -8.55 5.32 -14.77
C ILE A 22 -9.51 5.15 -15.94
N GLN A 23 -10.62 5.90 -15.98
CA GLN A 23 -11.61 5.78 -17.04
C GLN A 23 -11.03 6.11 -18.42
N ILE A 24 -10.17 7.13 -18.51
CA ILE A 24 -9.46 7.46 -19.76
C ILE A 24 -8.55 6.31 -20.19
N ALA A 25 -7.73 5.78 -19.28
CA ALA A 25 -6.84 4.66 -19.57
C ALA A 25 -7.64 3.43 -20.04
N MET A 26 -8.69 3.07 -19.31
CA MET A 26 -9.58 1.96 -19.64
C MET A 26 -10.25 2.12 -21.01
N ASN A 27 -10.74 3.31 -21.34
CA ASN A 27 -11.36 3.58 -22.64
C ASN A 27 -10.36 3.41 -23.79
N MET A 28 -9.10 3.80 -23.59
CA MET A 28 -8.05 3.62 -24.59
C MET A 28 -7.66 2.15 -24.75
N ILE A 29 -7.50 1.42 -23.64
CA ILE A 29 -7.17 -0.02 -23.65
C ILE A 29 -8.29 -0.80 -24.34
N ASN A 30 -9.55 -0.51 -24.02
CA ASN A 30 -10.70 -1.15 -24.65
C ASN A 30 -10.76 -0.88 -26.16
N LYS A 31 -10.42 0.34 -26.60
CA LYS A 31 -10.48 0.72 -28.01
C LYS A 31 -9.36 0.11 -28.85
N GLU A 32 -8.15 0.02 -28.32
CA GLU A 32 -6.96 -0.37 -29.11
C GLU A 32 -6.56 -1.83 -28.88
N PHE A 33 -6.86 -2.39 -27.70
CA PHE A 33 -6.44 -3.73 -27.29
C PHE A 33 -7.61 -4.64 -26.87
N ASN A 34 -8.87 -4.22 -27.08
CA ASN A 34 -10.07 -4.98 -26.68
C ASN A 34 -10.06 -5.40 -25.20
N GLY A 35 -9.46 -4.58 -24.32
CA GLY A 35 -9.39 -4.87 -22.88
C GLY A 35 -8.17 -5.71 -22.46
N ASP A 36 -7.26 -6.04 -23.38
CA ASP A 36 -6.04 -6.79 -23.08
C ASP A 36 -4.97 -5.86 -22.44
N PHE A 37 -4.91 -5.89 -21.11
CA PHE A 37 -4.00 -5.04 -20.33
C PHE A 37 -2.52 -5.39 -20.54
N ASP A 38 -2.18 -6.67 -20.64
CA ASP A 38 -0.78 -7.10 -20.77
C ASP A 38 -0.19 -6.63 -22.09
N LYS A 39 -0.96 -6.74 -23.18
CA LYS A 39 -0.56 -6.17 -24.48
C LYS A 39 -0.47 -4.65 -24.44
N ALA A 40 -1.42 -3.99 -23.78
CA ALA A 40 -1.43 -2.54 -23.67
C ALA A 40 -0.23 -2.01 -22.88
N LEU A 41 0.16 -2.68 -21.79
CA LEU A 41 1.31 -2.31 -20.96
C LEU A 41 2.65 -2.61 -21.64
N ALA A 42 2.69 -3.59 -22.55
CA ALA A 42 3.88 -3.91 -23.34
C ALA A 42 4.15 -2.91 -24.48
N ASP A 43 3.17 -2.10 -24.90
CA ASP A 43 3.33 -1.06 -25.92
C ASP A 43 3.70 0.29 -25.28
N GLU A 44 5.00 0.58 -25.24
CA GLU A 44 5.55 1.82 -24.68
C GLU A 44 4.94 3.09 -25.31
N SER A 45 4.65 3.07 -26.62
CA SER A 45 4.10 4.21 -27.33
C SER A 45 2.64 4.48 -26.93
N PHE A 46 1.88 3.41 -26.69
CA PHE A 46 0.53 3.50 -26.16
C PHE A 46 0.52 4.01 -24.72
N VAL A 47 1.39 3.47 -23.87
CA VAL A 47 1.56 3.93 -22.48
C VAL A 47 1.86 5.43 -22.43
N PHE A 48 2.79 5.91 -23.27
CA PHE A 48 3.10 7.34 -23.36
C PHE A 48 1.90 8.21 -23.79
N ARG A 49 1.05 7.72 -24.70
CA ARG A 49 -0.17 8.43 -25.10
C ARG A 49 -1.19 8.51 -23.98
N ILE A 50 -1.39 7.43 -23.21
CA ILE A 50 -2.22 7.47 -21.99
C ILE A 50 -1.67 8.52 -21.03
N GLN A 51 -0.39 8.47 -20.70
CA GLN A 51 0.27 9.39 -19.77
C GLN A 51 0.03 10.85 -20.14
N ASN A 52 0.27 11.22 -21.41
CA ASN A 52 0.04 12.59 -21.87
C ASN A 52 -1.43 13.01 -21.75
N LYS A 53 -2.36 12.09 -22.00
CA LYS A 53 -3.79 12.37 -21.95
C LYS A 53 -4.31 12.56 -20.53
N VAL A 54 -3.81 11.77 -19.58
CA VAL A 54 -4.20 11.88 -18.16
C VAL A 54 -3.46 12.99 -17.41
N LYS A 55 -2.31 13.46 -17.93
CA LYS A 55 -1.44 14.46 -17.27
C LYS A 55 -2.17 15.68 -16.66
N PRO A 56 -3.17 16.32 -17.31
CA PRO A 56 -3.88 17.43 -16.70
C PRO A 56 -4.68 17.03 -15.46
N ILE A 57 -5.37 15.88 -15.52
CA ILE A 57 -6.16 15.33 -14.41
C ILE A 57 -5.24 14.85 -13.29
N TRP A 58 -4.13 14.23 -13.69
CA TRP A 58 -3.07 13.81 -12.79
C TRP A 58 -2.50 14.96 -11.96
N SER A 59 -2.35 16.14 -12.59
CA SER A 59 -1.90 17.36 -11.90
C SER A 59 -2.91 17.82 -10.83
N VAL A 60 -4.22 17.71 -11.10
CA VAL A 60 -5.28 17.99 -10.12
C VAL A 60 -5.20 17.03 -8.93
N TYR A 61 -5.02 15.73 -9.21
CA TYR A 61 -4.85 14.71 -8.17
C TYR A 61 -3.65 15.04 -7.27
N ARG A 62 -2.47 15.29 -7.86
CA ARG A 62 -1.24 15.61 -7.14
C ARG A 62 -1.38 16.87 -6.29
N GLN A 63 -1.89 17.95 -6.88
CA GLN A 63 -2.10 19.20 -6.15
C GLN A 63 -3.09 19.01 -5.00
N GLY A 64 -4.13 18.20 -5.20
CA GLY A 64 -5.10 17.87 -4.15
C GLY A 64 -4.44 17.23 -2.93
N TYR A 65 -3.48 16.32 -3.12
CA TYR A 65 -2.73 15.74 -1.98
C TYR A 65 -1.84 16.75 -1.27
N GLN A 66 -1.21 17.69 -1.99
CA GLN A 66 -0.46 18.78 -1.36
C GLN A 66 -1.38 19.69 -0.52
N GLU A 67 -2.56 20.01 -1.04
CA GLU A 67 -3.61 20.74 -0.31
C GLU A 67 -4.08 19.93 0.92
N LEU A 68 -4.18 18.61 0.81
CA LEU A 68 -4.61 17.71 1.88
C LEU A 68 -3.57 17.65 3.02
N GLU A 69 -2.28 17.64 2.69
CA GLU A 69 -1.19 17.71 3.66
C GLU A 69 -1.21 19.00 4.47
N LEU A 70 -1.50 20.13 3.83
CA LEU A 70 -1.67 21.42 4.51
C LEU A 70 -2.91 21.40 5.40
N LEU A 71 -4.03 20.90 4.88
CA LEU A 71 -5.27 20.81 5.63
C LEU A 71 -5.16 19.90 6.86
N GLU A 72 -4.42 18.79 6.78
CA GLU A 72 -4.12 17.97 7.96
C GLU A 72 -3.46 18.80 9.07
N LYS A 73 -2.51 19.68 8.74
CA LYS A 73 -1.84 20.52 9.75
C LYS A 73 -2.81 21.51 10.39
N GLU A 74 -3.67 22.13 9.59
CA GLU A 74 -4.68 23.10 10.06
C GLU A 74 -5.75 22.44 10.93
N GLU A 75 -6.14 21.22 10.61
CA GLU A 75 -7.18 20.47 11.34
C GLU A 75 -6.63 19.73 12.57
N GLY A 76 -5.31 19.75 12.81
CA GLY A 76 -4.69 19.04 13.93
C GLY A 76 -4.52 17.53 13.70
N TYR A 77 -4.27 17.15 12.46
CA TYR A 77 -3.95 15.79 11.98
C TYR A 77 -5.08 14.76 12.19
N LEU A 78 -6.32 15.15 11.90
CA LEU A 78 -7.51 14.31 12.16
C LEU A 78 -7.52 13.00 11.37
N ALA A 79 -7.16 13.01 10.08
CA ALA A 79 -7.16 11.77 9.29
C ALA A 79 -6.04 10.84 9.77
N MET A 80 -4.87 11.41 10.06
CA MET A 80 -3.76 10.63 10.61
C MET A 80 -4.11 10.04 11.97
N ALA A 81 -4.81 10.78 12.83
CA ALA A 81 -5.31 10.26 14.10
C ALA A 81 -6.31 9.10 13.89
N GLU A 82 -7.22 9.20 12.93
CA GLU A 82 -8.12 8.09 12.60
C GLU A 82 -7.36 6.87 12.07
N CYS A 83 -6.35 7.08 11.22
CA CYS A 83 -5.42 6.04 10.77
C CYS A 83 -4.76 5.32 11.95
N THR A 84 -4.24 6.09 12.93
CA THR A 84 -3.58 5.49 14.10
C THR A 84 -4.50 4.60 14.92
N LYS A 85 -5.79 4.95 15.06
CA LYS A 85 -6.77 4.11 15.76
C LYS A 85 -6.98 2.78 15.06
N VAL A 86 -7.13 2.80 13.74
CA VAL A 86 -7.28 1.58 12.94
C VAL A 86 -6.03 0.71 13.06
N LEU A 87 -4.83 1.30 13.02
CA LEU A 87 -3.58 0.57 13.19
C LEU A 87 -3.40 0.02 14.61
N ASP A 88 -3.82 0.74 15.64
CA ASP A 88 -3.83 0.25 17.03
C ASP A 88 -4.79 -0.93 17.19
N GLU A 89 -5.97 -0.86 16.57
CA GLU A 89 -6.92 -1.97 16.54
C GLU A 89 -6.32 -3.20 15.85
N ILE A 90 -5.71 -3.04 14.66
CA ILE A 90 -4.98 -4.11 13.97
C ILE A 90 -3.90 -4.71 14.86
N SER A 91 -3.11 -3.86 15.54
CA SER A 91 -2.06 -4.30 16.47
C SER A 91 -2.63 -5.18 17.59
N GLY A 92 -3.83 -4.87 18.10
CA GLY A 92 -4.53 -5.68 19.11
C GLY A 92 -4.82 -7.12 18.68
N TYR A 93 -4.91 -7.39 17.37
CA TYR A 93 -5.17 -8.73 16.82
C TYR A 93 -3.91 -9.55 16.51
N LEU A 94 -2.73 -8.92 16.57
CA LEU A 94 -1.45 -9.59 16.30
C LEU A 94 -0.78 -10.04 17.60
N PRO A 95 -0.30 -11.29 17.69
CA PRO A 95 0.57 -11.70 18.80
C PRO A 95 1.91 -10.95 18.77
N GLU A 96 2.52 -10.71 19.93
CA GLU A 96 3.78 -9.96 20.07
C GLU A 96 4.94 -10.50 19.22
N LEU A 97 5.04 -11.83 19.08
CA LEU A 97 6.03 -12.46 18.22
C LEU A 97 5.88 -12.05 16.74
N LYS A 98 4.68 -11.69 16.31
CA LYS A 98 4.37 -11.30 14.92
C LYS A 98 4.54 -9.79 14.70
N LYS A 99 4.73 -9.01 15.77
CA LYS A 99 5.01 -7.57 15.72
C LYS A 99 6.51 -7.24 15.61
N GLN A 100 7.37 -8.25 15.60
CA GLN A 100 8.83 -8.06 15.57
C GLN A 100 9.29 -7.47 14.23
N VAL A 101 8.87 -8.08 13.13
CA VAL A 101 9.26 -7.67 11.78
C VAL A 101 8.04 -7.68 10.87
N CYS A 102 7.81 -6.58 10.15
CA CYS A 102 6.92 -6.54 9.01
C CYS A 102 7.72 -6.48 7.71
N HIS A 103 7.34 -7.29 6.73
CA HIS A 103 7.81 -7.21 5.38
C HIS A 103 6.68 -6.71 4.48
N TYR A 104 6.87 -5.52 3.91
CA TYR A 104 5.90 -4.83 3.08
C TYR A 104 6.46 -4.68 1.65
N PRO A 105 6.22 -5.65 0.76
CA PRO A 105 6.54 -5.53 -0.66
C PRO A 105 5.61 -4.54 -1.37
N CYS A 106 6.16 -3.87 -2.38
CA CYS A 106 5.48 -2.84 -3.17
C CYS A 106 4.92 -1.72 -2.28
N SER A 107 5.67 -1.33 -1.26
CA SER A 107 5.14 -0.54 -0.14
C SER A 107 4.89 0.93 -0.42
N GLY A 108 5.34 1.48 -1.55
CA GLY A 108 5.27 2.92 -1.77
C GLY A 108 5.90 3.71 -0.60
N ILE A 109 5.21 4.78 -0.20
CA ILE A 109 5.61 5.66 0.91
C ILE A 109 4.73 5.52 2.18
N ASP A 110 4.02 4.40 2.32
CA ASP A 110 3.07 4.15 3.42
C ASP A 110 3.77 3.75 4.74
N PHE A 111 4.44 4.71 5.36
CA PHE A 111 5.28 4.46 6.53
C PHE A 111 4.50 4.31 7.84
N TYR A 112 3.17 4.47 7.82
CA TYR A 112 2.28 4.35 8.97
C TYR A 112 2.40 2.99 9.68
N TRP A 113 2.72 1.93 8.95
CA TRP A 113 2.90 0.59 9.52
C TRP A 113 4.05 0.48 10.51
N GLY A 114 4.99 1.43 10.53
CA GLY A 114 5.97 1.58 11.61
C GLY A 114 5.35 1.75 13.00
N ARG A 115 4.05 2.04 13.10
CA ARG A 115 3.29 2.09 14.35
C ARG A 115 3.13 0.73 15.03
N ILE A 116 2.96 -0.33 14.25
CA ILE A 116 2.60 -1.66 14.77
C ILE A 116 3.86 -2.48 15.06
N PHE A 117 4.87 -2.36 14.20
CA PHE A 117 6.01 -3.26 14.17
C PHE A 117 7.27 -2.60 14.73
N GLN A 118 8.11 -3.38 15.40
CA GLN A 118 9.41 -2.90 15.89
C GLN A 118 10.34 -2.54 14.72
N ARG A 119 10.34 -3.38 13.68
CA ARG A 119 11.01 -3.15 12.40
C ARG A 119 10.05 -3.37 11.24
N THR A 120 9.99 -2.41 10.32
CA THR A 120 9.24 -2.54 9.07
C THR A 120 10.20 -2.41 7.89
N ILE A 121 10.17 -3.41 7.03
CA ILE A 121 10.98 -3.51 5.81
C ILE A 121 10.08 -3.13 4.64
N PHE A 122 10.31 -1.94 4.11
CA PHE A 122 9.68 -1.38 2.92
C PHE A 122 10.48 -1.82 1.70
N GLN A 123 9.93 -2.74 0.92
CA GLN A 123 10.53 -3.21 -0.33
C GLN A 123 9.78 -2.57 -1.50
N ASP A 124 10.47 -1.76 -2.30
CA ASP A 124 9.89 -1.17 -3.51
C ASP A 124 10.98 -0.86 -4.54
N ILE A 125 10.73 -1.20 -5.81
CA ILE A 125 11.65 -0.88 -6.90
C ILE A 125 11.74 0.64 -7.12
N ALA A 126 10.63 1.35 -6.85
CA ALA A 126 10.49 2.79 -7.01
C ALA A 126 11.50 3.61 -6.19
N PHE A 127 12.03 3.06 -5.10
CA PHE A 127 13.03 3.75 -4.27
C PHE A 127 14.37 4.04 -4.98
N SER A 128 14.57 3.51 -6.19
CA SER A 128 15.74 3.76 -7.03
C SER A 128 15.44 4.43 -8.36
N GLN A 129 14.17 4.71 -8.65
CA GLN A 129 13.79 5.21 -9.96
C GLN A 129 13.61 6.72 -9.91
N ASP A 130 14.44 7.43 -10.67
CA ASP A 130 14.34 8.89 -10.81
C ASP A 130 13.07 9.30 -11.57
N GLU A 131 12.52 8.41 -12.42
CA GLU A 131 11.31 8.66 -13.19
C GLU A 131 10.47 7.37 -13.36
N MET A 132 9.40 7.21 -12.58
CA MET A 132 8.30 6.32 -12.96
C MET A 132 7.12 7.16 -13.43
N PRO A 133 6.94 7.35 -14.74
CA PRO A 133 5.87 8.18 -15.29
C PRO A 133 4.46 7.63 -15.02
N ASN A 134 4.35 6.39 -14.51
CA ASN A 134 3.09 5.72 -14.13
C ASN A 134 2.86 5.62 -12.62
N MET A 135 3.73 6.19 -11.79
CA MET A 135 3.51 6.20 -10.35
C MET A 135 2.59 7.35 -9.94
N TRP A 136 1.73 7.02 -8.99
CA TRP A 136 0.73 7.92 -8.42
C TRP A 136 1.30 8.97 -7.46
N TRP A 137 2.62 9.04 -7.37
CA TRP A 137 3.39 10.01 -6.60
C TRP A 137 4.56 10.44 -7.46
N ASP A 138 4.91 11.71 -7.36
CA ASP A 138 6.11 12.25 -8.02
C ASP A 138 7.34 11.41 -7.60
N PRO A 139 8.19 10.95 -8.53
CA PRO A 139 9.43 10.24 -8.20
C PRO A 139 10.26 10.94 -7.12
N GLU A 140 10.25 12.28 -7.06
CA GLU A 140 10.91 13.05 -5.99
C GLU A 140 10.45 12.62 -4.58
N MET A 141 9.18 12.23 -4.42
CA MET A 141 8.61 11.78 -3.14
C MET A 141 9.26 10.48 -2.63
N TYR A 142 9.84 9.67 -3.53
CA TYR A 142 10.56 8.45 -3.19
C TYR A 142 12.04 8.71 -2.86
N SER A 143 12.55 9.92 -3.10
CA SER A 143 13.93 10.28 -2.77
C SER A 143 14.24 10.05 -1.29
N PHE A 144 15.51 9.79 -0.98
CA PHE A 144 15.93 9.59 0.41
C PHE A 144 15.52 10.78 1.30
N GLN A 145 15.76 12.01 0.83
CA GLN A 145 15.44 13.22 1.59
C GLN A 145 13.94 13.35 1.86
N LYS A 146 13.08 13.14 0.85
CA LYS A 146 11.63 13.19 1.04
C LYS A 146 11.12 12.11 1.97
N ARG A 147 11.67 10.90 1.89
CA ARG A 147 11.35 9.85 2.86
C ARG A 147 11.73 10.24 4.28
N GLN A 148 12.91 10.80 4.50
CA GLN A 148 13.30 11.28 5.84
C GLN A 148 12.39 12.41 6.33
N GLU A 149 11.96 13.31 5.45
CA GLU A 149 10.99 14.38 5.77
C GLU A 149 9.65 13.81 6.22
N ILE A 150 9.08 12.86 5.46
CA ILE A 150 7.81 12.19 5.79
C ILE A 150 7.94 11.45 7.13
N ILE A 151 9.00 10.65 7.30
CA ILE A 151 9.23 9.88 8.53
C ILE A 151 9.40 10.82 9.73
N GLY A 152 10.15 11.90 9.57
CA GLY A 152 10.34 12.92 10.60
C GLY A 152 9.01 13.54 11.02
N ASN A 153 8.15 13.89 10.06
CA ASN A 153 6.80 14.39 10.35
C ASN A 153 5.94 13.36 11.09
N LEU A 154 5.93 12.09 10.64
CA LEU A 154 5.15 11.03 11.30
C LEU A 154 5.62 10.77 12.74
N LYS A 155 6.93 10.82 13.00
CA LYS A 155 7.51 10.69 14.35
C LYS A 155 7.21 11.90 15.22
N SER A 156 7.40 13.12 14.71
CA SER A 156 7.16 14.36 15.47
C SER A 156 5.69 14.48 15.90
N GLN A 157 4.77 13.99 15.06
CA GLN A 157 3.33 13.95 15.35
C GLN A 157 2.90 12.69 16.12
N LYS A 158 3.85 11.85 16.56
CA LYS A 158 3.59 10.60 17.32
C LYS A 158 2.66 9.61 16.60
N ILE A 159 2.60 9.69 15.27
CA ILE A 159 1.83 8.77 14.43
C ILE A 159 2.53 7.41 14.42
N ILE A 160 3.84 7.41 14.20
CA ILE A 160 4.71 6.26 14.45
C ILE A 160 5.65 6.58 15.63
N PRO A 161 6.05 5.57 16.41
CA PRO A 161 6.94 5.79 17.55
C PRO A 161 8.36 6.15 17.13
N GLU A 162 9.06 6.90 18.00
CA GLU A 162 10.43 7.37 17.72
C GLU A 162 11.40 6.21 17.49
N GLN A 163 11.22 5.12 18.23
CA GLN A 163 12.01 3.89 18.14
C GLN A 163 11.67 2.99 16.96
N ALA A 164 10.66 3.33 16.13
CA ALA A 164 10.33 2.53 14.96
C ALA A 164 11.52 2.48 13.99
N ILE A 165 11.92 1.26 13.62
CA ILE A 165 12.97 1.02 12.64
C ILE A 165 12.31 0.81 11.28
N LEU A 166 12.55 1.75 10.36
CA LEU A 166 12.09 1.64 8.98
C LEU A 166 13.29 1.39 8.06
N GLU A 167 13.26 0.27 7.35
CA GLU A 167 14.31 -0.14 6.43
C GLU A 167 13.78 -0.14 5.00
N PHE A 168 14.60 0.30 4.06
CA PHE A 168 14.22 0.46 2.67
C PHE A 168 15.09 -0.41 1.79
N ILE A 169 14.47 -1.34 1.07
CA ILE A 169 15.13 -2.24 0.15
C ILE A 169 14.67 -1.91 -1.27
N VAL A 170 15.61 -1.50 -2.12
CA VAL A 170 15.39 -1.38 -3.55
C VAL A 170 15.42 -2.78 -4.15
N SER A 171 14.27 -3.27 -4.60
CA SER A 171 14.21 -4.47 -5.43
C SER A 171 12.83 -4.65 -6.00
N ASP A 172 12.77 -5.32 -7.14
CA ASP A 172 11.52 -5.85 -7.66
C ASP A 172 11.07 -7.02 -6.78
N ALA A 173 9.89 -6.85 -6.19
CA ALA A 173 9.28 -7.81 -5.30
C ALA A 173 8.83 -9.11 -6.02
N GLU A 174 8.71 -9.08 -7.35
CA GLU A 174 8.32 -10.20 -8.20
C GLU A 174 9.51 -11.02 -8.71
N THR A 175 10.66 -10.37 -8.94
CA THR A 175 11.85 -11.03 -9.53
C THR A 175 12.95 -11.43 -8.54
N PHE A 176 12.80 -11.19 -7.23
CA PHE A 176 13.86 -11.52 -6.25
C PHE A 176 14.09 -13.05 -6.11
N LYS A 177 14.98 -13.57 -6.95
CA LYS A 177 15.41 -14.98 -7.11
C LYS A 177 16.33 -15.49 -6.01
N SER A 178 16.70 -14.70 -5.01
CA SER A 178 17.65 -15.11 -3.98
C SER A 178 17.23 -14.64 -2.59
N GLY A 179 16.40 -15.46 -1.93
CA GLY A 179 16.21 -15.40 -0.49
C GLY A 179 14.80 -15.02 -0.08
N ASN A 180 13.98 -16.03 0.19
CA ASN A 180 12.80 -15.95 1.05
C ASN A 180 13.21 -15.65 2.53
N GLN A 181 14.16 -14.75 2.75
CA GLN A 181 14.80 -14.46 4.04
C GLN A 181 13.80 -13.94 5.07
N PHE A 182 12.75 -13.26 4.61
CA PHE A 182 11.65 -12.78 5.45
C PHE A 182 10.54 -13.81 5.65
N ASN A 183 10.56 -14.94 4.95
CA ASN A 183 9.53 -15.98 5.03
C ASN A 183 9.72 -16.86 6.27
N ASN A 184 9.38 -16.32 7.44
CA ASN A 184 9.53 -17.01 8.72
C ASN A 184 8.39 -16.66 9.69
N LEU A 185 8.29 -17.44 10.77
CA LEU A 185 7.18 -17.33 11.72
C LEU A 185 7.21 -16.05 12.57
N SER A 186 8.34 -15.36 12.72
CA SER A 186 8.40 -14.08 13.43
C SER A 186 8.05 -12.87 12.55
N THR A 187 7.98 -13.05 11.24
CA THR A 187 7.70 -11.98 10.29
C THR A 187 6.23 -11.98 9.90
N THR A 188 5.66 -10.77 9.82
CA THR A 188 4.35 -10.51 9.22
C THR A 188 4.54 -10.05 7.78
N LEU A 189 3.79 -10.63 6.85
CA LEU A 189 3.68 -10.14 5.49
C LEU A 189 2.51 -9.16 5.41
N LEU A 190 2.75 -7.98 4.86
CA LEU A 190 1.70 -7.00 4.57
C LEU A 190 1.59 -6.83 3.06
N ILE A 191 0.42 -7.12 2.49
CA ILE A 191 0.15 -6.91 1.07
C ILE A 191 -1.00 -5.93 0.94
N LYS A 192 -0.78 -4.88 0.16
CA LYS A 192 -1.78 -3.85 -0.11
C LYS A 192 -2.59 -4.15 -1.36
N GLY A 193 -3.65 -3.36 -1.52
CA GLY A 193 -4.57 -3.43 -2.63
C GLY A 193 -4.01 -2.96 -3.96
N GLY A 194 -4.66 -3.37 -5.04
CA GLY A 194 -4.22 -3.11 -6.41
C GLY A 194 -3.14 -4.09 -6.92
N HIS A 195 -2.51 -4.87 -6.05
CA HIS A 195 -1.65 -5.98 -6.44
C HIS A 195 -2.44 -7.29 -6.48
N ASP A 196 -2.09 -8.17 -7.43
CA ASP A 196 -2.57 -9.54 -7.46
C ASP A 196 -1.87 -10.32 -6.34
N PHE A 197 -2.55 -10.51 -5.22
CA PHE A 197 -2.02 -11.25 -4.08
C PHE A 197 -1.73 -12.71 -4.47
N LEU A 198 -2.63 -13.33 -5.24
CA LEU A 198 -2.46 -14.72 -5.67
C LEU A 198 -1.26 -14.85 -6.61
N GLY A 199 -1.16 -13.98 -7.62
CA GLY A 199 -0.01 -13.90 -8.52
C GLY A 199 1.31 -13.61 -7.79
N HIS A 200 1.30 -12.69 -6.82
CA HIS A 200 2.46 -12.39 -5.97
C HIS A 200 2.92 -13.63 -5.17
N ILE A 201 1.99 -14.31 -4.48
CA ILE A 201 2.34 -15.50 -3.70
C ILE A 201 2.81 -16.63 -4.62
N GLN A 202 2.13 -16.88 -5.74
CA GLN A 202 2.48 -17.94 -6.69
C GLN A 202 3.85 -17.71 -7.34
N SER A 203 4.14 -16.49 -7.79
CA SER A 203 5.41 -16.15 -8.43
C SER A 203 6.59 -16.24 -7.46
N ARG A 204 6.42 -15.70 -6.24
CA ARG A 204 7.49 -15.61 -5.23
C ARG A 204 7.72 -16.90 -4.47
N PHE A 205 6.66 -17.67 -4.23
CA PHE A 205 6.69 -18.89 -3.44
C PHE A 205 6.49 -20.17 -4.26
N LYS A 206 6.44 -20.13 -5.60
CA LYS A 206 6.28 -21.29 -6.54
C LYS A 206 6.23 -22.68 -5.87
N ASN A 207 7.38 -23.18 -5.41
CA ASN A 207 7.54 -24.51 -4.80
C ASN A 207 7.89 -24.47 -3.30
N HIS A 208 7.92 -23.30 -2.67
CA HIS A 208 8.26 -23.10 -1.26
C HIS A 208 7.01 -22.79 -0.44
N PRO A 209 6.84 -23.40 0.75
CA PRO A 209 5.69 -23.08 1.59
C PRO A 209 5.77 -21.64 2.11
N VAL A 210 4.61 -20.97 2.16
CA VAL A 210 4.47 -19.67 2.81
C VAL A 210 4.53 -19.87 4.33
N LYS A 211 5.46 -19.21 5.01
CA LYS A 211 5.82 -19.40 6.44
C LYS A 211 5.71 -18.13 7.29
N TYR A 212 5.25 -17.01 6.75
CA TYR A 212 4.96 -15.81 7.54
C TYR A 212 4.07 -16.14 8.74
N GLY A 213 4.38 -15.54 9.88
CA GLY A 213 3.60 -15.80 11.09
C GLY A 213 2.21 -15.18 11.07
N ALA A 214 2.06 -14.05 10.37
CA ALA A 214 0.80 -13.41 10.04
C ALA A 214 0.85 -12.86 8.61
N ILE A 215 -0.32 -12.72 8.00
CA ILE A 215 -0.50 -12.07 6.70
C ILE A 215 -1.61 -11.03 6.89
N ILE A 216 -1.31 -9.78 6.57
CA ILE A 216 -2.26 -8.68 6.52
C ILE A 216 -2.48 -8.35 5.06
N ILE A 217 -3.74 -8.34 4.65
CA ILE A 217 -4.15 -7.96 3.31
C ILE A 217 -5.04 -6.73 3.43
N VAL A 218 -4.73 -5.69 2.68
CA VAL A 218 -5.50 -4.44 2.66
C VAL A 218 -6.09 -4.29 1.27
N ASN A 219 -7.39 -4.01 1.16
CA ASN A 219 -8.09 -3.75 -0.10
C ASN A 219 -7.77 -4.76 -1.24
N PRO A 220 -7.97 -6.07 -1.04
CA PRO A 220 -7.56 -7.09 -2.00
C PRO A 220 -8.18 -6.90 -3.40
N SER A 221 -7.37 -7.06 -4.44
CA SER A 221 -7.86 -7.08 -5.84
C SER A 221 -8.49 -8.42 -6.21
N ASN A 222 -7.97 -9.53 -5.68
CA ASN A 222 -8.56 -10.85 -5.85
C ASN A 222 -9.80 -11.03 -4.98
N PRO A 223 -10.77 -11.88 -5.39
CA PRO A 223 -11.89 -12.25 -4.54
C PRO A 223 -11.44 -12.82 -3.19
N LEU A 224 -11.98 -12.31 -2.10
CA LEU A 224 -11.59 -12.71 -0.74
C LEU A 224 -11.71 -14.23 -0.50
N LYS A 225 -12.71 -14.88 -1.10
CA LYS A 225 -12.90 -16.34 -0.99
C LYS A 225 -11.74 -17.15 -1.57
N GLU A 226 -11.12 -16.67 -2.65
CA GLU A 226 -9.97 -17.32 -3.26
C GLU A 226 -8.72 -17.15 -2.41
N ILE A 227 -8.52 -15.94 -1.87
CA ILE A 227 -7.48 -15.63 -0.89
C ILE A 227 -7.59 -16.54 0.33
N GLU A 228 -8.79 -16.66 0.91
CA GLU A 228 -9.07 -17.52 2.06
C GLU A 228 -8.75 -18.98 1.77
N SER A 229 -9.18 -19.49 0.61
CA SER A 229 -8.91 -20.87 0.20
C SER A 229 -7.41 -21.16 0.06
N MET A 230 -6.66 -20.25 -0.58
CA MET A 230 -5.21 -20.39 -0.74
C MET A 230 -4.48 -20.32 0.60
N LEU A 231 -4.88 -19.40 1.47
CA LEU A 231 -4.31 -19.24 2.80
C LEU A 231 -4.64 -20.42 3.72
N GLU A 232 -5.85 -20.96 3.66
CA GLU A 232 -6.22 -22.17 4.40
C GLU A 232 -5.39 -23.39 3.95
N TYR A 233 -5.20 -23.57 2.64
CA TYR A 233 -4.29 -24.59 2.10
C TYR A 233 -2.86 -24.43 2.64
N ASN A 234 -2.44 -23.17 2.84
CA ASN A 234 -1.17 -22.84 3.49
C ASN A 234 -1.25 -22.80 5.02
N ASN A 235 -2.23 -23.41 5.66
CA ASN A 235 -2.37 -23.48 7.12
C ASN A 235 -2.46 -22.12 7.81
N TYR A 236 -3.15 -21.16 7.21
CA TYR A 236 -3.55 -19.92 7.86
C TYR A 236 -5.01 -19.98 8.27
N LEU A 237 -5.36 -19.23 9.30
CA LEU A 237 -6.73 -19.00 9.75
C LEU A 237 -7.00 -17.50 9.72
N LYS A 238 -8.14 -17.12 9.16
CA LYS A 238 -8.61 -15.73 9.20
C LYS A 238 -8.94 -15.34 10.64
N LYS A 239 -8.31 -14.26 11.12
CA LYS A 239 -8.52 -13.72 12.46
C LYS A 239 -9.61 -12.66 12.49
N ILE A 240 -9.61 -11.74 11.52
CA ILE A 240 -10.60 -10.65 11.43
C ILE A 240 -10.70 -10.04 10.03
N SER A 241 -11.84 -9.43 9.74
CA SER A 241 -12.03 -8.42 8.69
C SER A 241 -12.38 -7.08 9.32
N LEU A 242 -11.74 -5.99 8.91
CA LEU A 242 -12.02 -4.62 9.33
C LEU A 242 -12.29 -3.76 8.11
N LYS A 243 -13.27 -2.85 8.20
CA LYS A 243 -13.60 -1.94 7.10
C LYS A 243 -12.52 -0.88 6.85
N GLY A 244 -11.71 -0.58 7.87
CA GLY A 244 -10.70 0.48 7.82
C GLY A 244 -11.33 1.87 7.96
N THR A 245 -10.87 2.85 7.17
CA THR A 245 -11.29 4.26 7.27
C THR A 245 -11.78 4.81 5.93
N ASP A 246 -12.71 5.76 5.99
CA ASP A 246 -13.21 6.50 4.83
C ASP A 246 -12.40 7.78 4.55
N TRP A 247 -11.40 8.10 5.40
CA TRP A 247 -10.57 9.28 5.25
C TRP A 247 -9.51 9.09 4.17
N LEU A 248 -9.26 10.15 3.40
CA LEU A 248 -8.07 10.24 2.57
C LEU A 248 -6.93 10.75 3.48
N ILE A 249 -5.90 9.92 3.66
CA ILE A 249 -4.80 10.20 4.60
C ILE A 249 -3.53 10.46 3.78
N PRO A 250 -2.83 11.58 4.00
CA PRO A 250 -1.58 11.85 3.29
C PRO A 250 -0.54 10.75 3.50
N TYR A 251 0.24 10.44 2.46
CA TYR A 251 1.27 9.38 2.42
C TYR A 251 0.80 7.96 2.71
N SER A 252 -0.41 7.80 3.23
CA SER A 252 -1.01 6.49 3.42
C SER A 252 -1.52 5.98 2.10
N MET A 253 -1.32 4.69 1.90
CA MET A 253 -2.11 3.97 0.91
C MET A 253 -3.40 3.53 1.57
N GLU A 254 -4.47 3.55 0.80
CA GLU A 254 -5.84 3.34 1.26
C GLU A 254 -5.98 2.20 2.30
N LEU A 255 -6.40 2.53 3.53
CA LEU A 255 -6.68 1.55 4.58
C LEU A 255 -8.16 1.17 4.56
N ARG A 256 -8.55 0.33 3.60
CA ARG A 256 -9.90 -0.26 3.53
C ARG A 256 -9.84 -1.77 3.43
N ASP A 257 -10.93 -2.42 3.82
CA ASP A 257 -11.13 -3.87 3.65
C ASP A 257 -9.90 -4.70 4.07
N ILE A 258 -9.56 -4.55 5.34
CA ILE A 258 -8.36 -5.14 5.93
C ILE A 258 -8.70 -6.53 6.45
N HIS A 259 -7.88 -7.51 6.10
CA HIS A 259 -8.03 -8.89 6.52
C HIS A 259 -6.74 -9.39 7.14
N ILE A 260 -6.85 -9.97 8.34
CA ILE A 260 -5.70 -10.50 9.07
C ILE A 260 -5.82 -12.01 9.13
N PHE A 261 -4.74 -12.69 8.77
CA PHE A 261 -4.61 -14.14 8.81
C PHE A 261 -3.41 -14.53 9.66
N LEU A 262 -3.58 -15.55 10.50
CA LEU A 262 -2.52 -16.07 11.38
C LEU A 262 -2.16 -17.49 10.97
N LYS A 263 -0.85 -17.81 10.98
CA LYS A 263 -0.39 -19.18 10.75
C LYS A 263 -0.87 -20.07 11.90
N LYS A 264 -1.52 -21.20 11.59
CA LYS A 264 -1.88 -22.23 12.56
C LYS A 264 -0.60 -22.74 13.24
N GLN A 265 -0.56 -22.70 14.57
CA GLN A 265 0.48 -23.38 15.34
C GLN A 265 0.07 -24.85 15.45
N PHE A 266 0.82 -25.75 14.82
CA PHE A 266 0.69 -27.17 15.09
C PHE A 266 1.33 -27.43 16.44
N LYS A 267 0.52 -27.84 17.41
CA LYS A 267 0.98 -28.34 18.71
C LYS A 267 1.54 -29.75 18.55
#